data_AF-A0A838CR45-F1
#
_entry.id   AF-A0A838CR45-F1
#
_cell.length_a   1.000
_cell.length_b   1.000
_cell.length_c   1.000
_cell.angle_alpha   90.00
_cell.angle_beta   90.00
_cell.angle_gamma   90.00
#
_symmetry.space_group_name_H-M   'P 1'
#
loop_
_entity.id
_entity.type
_entity.pdbx_description
1 polymer ?
#
loop_
_entity_poly.entity_id
_entity_poly.type
_entity_poly.pdbx_seq_one_letter_code
_entity_poly.pdbx_strand_id
1 'polypeptide(L)' 'MNKTKIQSLILLAVTISAITMGVYAFNNYSNGNTEAGVTFTVLTLFFIALASFGVVRNKRVNN' A
#
# COMPACT_ATOMS: atom_id res chain seq x y z
N MET A 1 6.07 13.40 21.88
CA MET A 1 6.46 13.40 20.46
C MET A 1 5.62 14.45 19.73
N ASN A 2 6.26 15.36 18.98
CA ASN A 2 5.54 16.30 18.11
C ASN A 2 4.61 15.53 17.16
N LYS A 3 3.35 15.94 17.06
CA LYS A 3 2.36 15.33 16.15
C LYS A 3 2.68 15.73 14.71
N THR A 4 3.66 15.08 14.10
CA THR A 4 4.04 15.35 12.70
C THR A 4 3.18 14.51 11.74
N LYS A 5 2.50 15.18 10.81
CA LYS A 5 1.74 14.53 9.73
C LYS A 5 2.68 13.71 8.85
N ILE A 6 2.19 12.59 8.34
CA ILE A 6 2.86 11.87 7.25
C ILE A 6 2.78 12.77 6.02
N GLN A 7 3.90 12.99 5.33
CA GLN A 7 3.92 13.80 4.12
C GLN A 7 3.03 13.18 3.05
N SER A 8 2.25 14.01 2.36
CA SER A 8 1.32 13.58 1.32
C SER A 8 2.02 12.79 0.20
N LEU A 9 3.27 13.14 -0.11
CA LEU A 9 4.08 12.45 -1.12
C LEU A 9 4.37 10.98 -0.73
N ILE A 10 4.61 10.71 0.57
CA ILE A 10 4.83 9.35 1.07
C ILE A 10 3.54 8.54 0.92
N LEU A 11 2.41 9.14 1.25
CA LEU A 11 1.10 8.50 1.13
C LEU A 11 0.76 8.15 -0.32
N LEU A 12 1.09 9.06 -1.25
CA LEU A 12 0.97 8.84 -2.68
C LEU A 12 1.89 7.70 -3.15
N ALA A 13 3.16 7.71 -2.74
CA ALA A 13 4.11 6.66 -3.08
C ALA A 13 3.64 5.27 -2.61
N VAL A 14 3.16 5.17 -1.36
CA VAL A 14 2.60 3.93 -0.80
C VAL A 14 1.38 3.45 -1.60
N THR A 15 0.53 4.38 -2.05
CA THR A 15 -0.64 4.06 -2.87
C THR A 15 -0.23 3.54 -4.26
N ILE A 16 0.76 4.18 -4.89
CA ILE A 16 1.32 3.70 -6.17
C ILE A 16 1.93 2.32 -5.99
N SER A 17 2.70 2.08 -4.92
CA SER A 17 3.26 0.77 -4.62
C SER A 17 2.19 -0.31 -4.48
N ALA A 18 1.06 -0.01 -3.82
CA ALA A 18 -0.06 -0.96 -3.70
C ALA A 18 -0.62 -1.36 -5.07
N ILE A 19 -0.81 -0.38 -5.98
CA ILE A 19 -1.29 -0.61 -7.34
C ILE A 19 -0.28 -1.44 -8.13
N THR A 20 1.00 -1.08 -8.08
CA THR A 20 2.08 -1.82 -8.75
C THR A 20 2.11 -3.27 -8.32
N MET A 21 2.08 -3.55 -7.01
CA MET A 21 2.05 -4.93 -6.49
C MET A 21 0.79 -5.69 -6.94
N GLY A 22 -0.36 -5.01 -7.04
CA GLY A 22 -1.59 -5.63 -7.54
C GLY A 22 -1.47 -6.06 -9.00
N VAL A 23 -0.86 -5.21 -9.84
CA VAL A 23 -0.56 -5.55 -11.24
C VAL A 23 0.42 -6.72 -11.32
N TYR A 24 1.47 -6.74 -10.50
CA TYR A 24 2.41 -7.86 -10.45
C TYR A 24 1.74 -9.16 -9.98
N ALA A 25 0.83 -9.10 -9.01
CA ALA A 25 0.06 -10.26 -8.57
C ALA A 25 -0.76 -10.84 -9.73
N PHE A 26 -1.51 -9.98 -10.43
CA PHE A 26 -2.33 -10.37 -11.58
C PHE A 26 -1.50 -10.99 -12.71
N ASN A 27 -0.37 -10.38 -13.06
CA ASN A 27 0.54 -10.93 -14.08
C ASN A 27 1.10 -12.29 -13.66
N ASN A 28 1.49 -12.45 -12.39
CA ASN A 28 2.03 -13.72 -11.92
C ASN A 28 0.96 -14.83 -11.90
N TYR A 29 -0.28 -14.53 -11.49
CA TYR A 29 -1.37 -15.51 -11.63
C TYR A 29 -1.64 -15.88 -13.08
N SER A 30 -1.64 -14.91 -13.99
CA SER A 30 -1.85 -15.14 -15.43
C SER A 30 -0.74 -15.98 -16.06
N ASN A 31 0.48 -15.88 -15.54
CA ASN A 31 1.65 -16.63 -16.02
C ASN A 31 1.83 -18.00 -15.33
N GLY A 32 0.89 -18.43 -14.47
CA GLY A 32 1.00 -19.69 -13.73
C GLY A 32 1.95 -19.67 -12.53
N ASN A 33 2.52 -18.50 -12.19
CA ASN A 33 3.41 -18.31 -11.04
C ASN A 33 2.59 -18.00 -9.79
N THR A 34 1.80 -18.96 -9.32
CA THR A 34 0.84 -18.76 -8.22
C THR A 34 1.49 -18.31 -6.92
N GLU A 35 2.67 -18.83 -6.57
CA GLU A 35 3.39 -18.49 -5.33
C GLU A 35 3.79 -17.01 -5.28
N ALA A 36 4.33 -16.50 -6.40
CA ALA A 36 4.65 -15.08 -6.55
C ALA A 36 3.36 -14.23 -6.56
N GLY A 37 2.30 -14.70 -7.22
CA GLY A 37 0.99 -14.07 -7.22
C GLY A 37 0.43 -13.87 -5.81
N VAL A 38 0.48 -14.91 -4.97
CA VAL A 38 0.06 -14.86 -3.56
C VAL A 38 0.92 -13.88 -2.78
N THR A 39 2.25 -13.93 -2.95
CA THR A 39 3.17 -13.01 -2.26
C THR A 39 2.86 -11.55 -2.58
N PHE A 40 2.67 -11.22 -3.86
CA PHE A 40 2.32 -9.87 -4.28
C PHE A 40 0.92 -9.46 -3.81
N THR A 41 -0.03 -10.39 -3.73
CA THR A 41 -1.37 -10.13 -3.16
C THR A 41 -1.27 -9.71 -1.69
N VAL A 42 -0.48 -10.41 -0.88
CA VAL A 42 -0.25 -10.07 0.53
C VAL A 42 0.40 -8.69 0.66
N LEU A 43 1.41 -8.40 -0.17
CA LEU A 43 2.06 -7.09 -0.22
C LEU A 43 1.08 -5.97 -0.58
N THR A 44 0.20 -6.19 -1.56
CA THR A 44 -0.85 -5.22 -1.93
C THR A 44 -1.74 -4.89 -0.74
N LEU A 45 -2.24 -5.91 -0.04
CA LEU A 45 -3.08 -5.71 1.15
C LEU A 45 -2.34 -4.94 2.26
N PHE A 46 -1.07 -5.26 2.48
CA PHE A 46 -0.23 -4.56 3.43
C PHE A 46 -0.08 -3.07 3.10
N PHE A 47 0.22 -2.72 1.83
CA PHE A 47 0.34 -1.33 1.42
C PHE A 47 -0.99 -0.57 1.48
N ILE A 48 -2.12 -1.22 1.16
CA ILE A 48 -3.46 -0.62 1.32
C ILE A 48 -3.74 -0.30 2.79
N ALA A 49 -3.40 -1.21 3.71
CA ALA A 49 -3.54 -0.98 5.15
C ALA A 49 -2.66 0.20 5.61
N LEU A 50 -1.44 0.27 5.12
CA LEU A 50 -0.50 1.35 5.45
C LEU A 50 -0.95 2.71 4.92
N ALA A 51 -1.45 2.76 3.67
CA ALA A 51 -2.03 3.97 3.08
C ALA A 51 -3.25 4.44 3.89
N SER A 52 -4.17 3.51 4.19
CA SER A 52 -5.38 3.79 4.96
C SER A 52 -5.05 4.29 6.37
N PHE A 53 -4.11 3.64 7.05
CA PHE A 53 -3.62 4.08 8.35
C PHE A 53 -3.02 5.49 8.28
N GLY A 54 -2.22 5.78 7.26
CA GLY A 54 -1.61 7.09 7.09
C GLY A 54 -2.62 8.21 6.83
N VAL A 55 -3.68 7.95 6.04
CA VAL A 55 -4.81 8.86 5.87
C VAL A 55 -5.51 9.12 7.21
N VAL A 56 -5.88 8.05 7.93
CA VAL A 56 -6.60 8.15 9.21
C VAL A 56 -5.76 8.91 10.25
N ARG A 57 -4.46 8.62 10.34
CA ARG A 57 -3.52 9.32 11.24
C ARG A 57 -3.42 10.79 10.88
N ASN A 58 -3.28 11.14 9.60
CA ASN A 58 -3.19 12.52 9.16
C ASN A 58 -4.45 13.32 9.49
N LYS A 59 -5.63 12.70 9.39
CA LYS A 59 -6.90 13.29 9.84
C LYS A 59 -6.92 13.52 11.35
N ARG A 60 -6.50 12.53 12.15
CA ARG A 60 -6.46 12.62 13.63
C ARG A 60 -5.43 13.61 14.18
N VAL A 61 -4.36 13.90 13.43
CA VAL A 61 -3.34 14.91 13.80
C VAL A 61 -3.79 16.32 13.42
N ASN A 62 -4.66 16.46 12.42
CA ASN A 62 -5.23 17.75 12.02
C ASN A 62 -6.38 18.23 12.92
N ASN A 63 -6.86 17.36 13.82
CA ASN A 63 -7.88 17.64 14.84
C ASN A 63 -7.23 17.69 16.22
#